data_AF-A0A127SPJ7-F1
#
_entry.id   AF-A0A127SPJ7-F1
#
_cell.length_a   1.000
_cell.length_b   1.000
_cell.length_c   1.000
_cell.angle_alpha   90.00
_cell.angle_beta   90.00
_cell.angle_gamma   90.00
#
_symmetry.space_group_name_H-M   'P 1'
#
loop_
_entity.id
_entity.type
_entity.pdbx_description
1 polymer ?
#
loop_
_entity_poly.entity_id
_entity_poly.type
_entity_poly.pdbx_seq_one_letter_code
_entity_poly.pdbx_strand_id
1 'polypeptide(L)' 'CELAEKYDALVMVDESHSAGVVGPTGHGVAEQYNVYGRVDIFTGTLGKAFGGGP' A
#
# COMPACT_ATOMS: atom_id res chain seq x y z
N CYS A 1 -3.10 -6.07 9.98
CA CYS A 1 -4.58 -6.00 9.87
C CYS A 1 -5.30 -6.69 11.02
N GLU A 2 -4.90 -7.88 11.48
CA GLU A 2 -5.61 -8.61 12.57
C GLU A 2 -5.74 -7.83 13.88
N LEU A 3 -4.70 -7.07 14.26
CA LEU A 3 -4.77 -6.21 15.44
C LEU A 3 -5.77 -5.06 15.26
N ALA A 4 -5.84 -4.49 14.06
CA ALA A 4 -6.74 -3.38 13.78
C ALA A 4 -8.22 -3.82 13.81
N GLU A 5 -8.54 -4.98 13.25
CA GLU A 5 -9.86 -5.61 13.36
C GLU A 5 -10.24 -5.90 14.81
N LYS A 6 -9.28 -6.34 15.64
CA LYS A 6 -9.52 -6.63 17.06
C LYS A 6 -9.85 -5.38 17.88
N TYR A 7 -9.30 -4.23 17.51
CA TYR A 7 -9.42 -2.98 18.26
C TYR A 7 -10.29 -1.92 17.57
N ASP A 8 -11.02 -2.31 16.51
CA ASP A 8 -11.83 -1.39 15.69
C ASP A 8 -11.04 -0.13 15.28
N ALA A 9 -9.79 -0.35 14.87
CA ALA A 9 -8.86 0.70 14.50
C ALA A 9 -8.75 0.78 12.97
N LEU A 10 -8.59 1.99 12.45
CA LEU A 10 -8.31 2.21 11.03
C LEU A 10 -6.89 1.76 10.67
N VAL A 11 -6.74 1.12 9.52
CA VAL A 11 -5.44 0.76 8.95
C VAL A 11 -5.11 1.71 7.80
N MET A 12 -4.02 2.45 7.97
CA MET A 12 -3.44 3.30 6.95
C MET A 12 -2.08 2.73 6.51
N VAL A 13 -1.86 2.61 5.21
CA VAL A 13 -0.59 2.15 4.64
C VAL A 13 0.00 3.23 3.74
N ASP A 14 1.25 3.61 4.00
CA ASP A 14 2.04 4.48 3.14
C ASP A 14 2.89 3.64 2.16
N GLU A 15 2.46 3.59 0.91
CA GLU A 15 3.10 2.85 -0.18
C GLU A 15 4.13 3.69 -0.96
N SER A 16 4.57 4.84 -0.44
CA SER A 16 5.45 5.77 -1.16
C SER A 16 6.74 5.16 -1.74
N HIS A 17 7.26 4.08 -1.14
CA HIS A 17 8.47 3.39 -1.60
C HIS A 17 8.20 1.98 -2.14
N SER A 18 6.95 1.55 -2.17
CA SER A 18 6.54 0.19 -2.52
C SER A 18 5.63 0.17 -3.75
N ALA A 19 4.73 1.14 -3.89
CA ALA A 19 3.93 1.32 -5.10
C ALA A 19 4.86 1.55 -6.31
N GLY A 20 4.75 0.70 -7.33
CA GLY A 20 5.55 0.72 -8.57
C GLY A 20 6.81 -0.16 -8.53
N VAL A 21 7.14 -0.77 -7.38
CA VAL A 21 8.37 -1.58 -7.20
C VAL A 21 8.06 -2.98 -6.67
N VAL A 22 7.02 -3.11 -5.84
CA VAL A 22 6.70 -4.32 -5.07
C VAL A 22 5.31 -4.83 -5.48
N GLY A 23 5.12 -6.15 -5.44
CA GLY A 23 3.86 -6.81 -5.81
C GLY A 23 3.85 -7.36 -7.24
N PRO A 24 3.08 -8.43 -7.54
CA PRO A 24 3.02 -9.06 -8.87
C PRO A 24 2.73 -8.08 -10.00
N THR A 25 1.87 -7.08 -9.77
CA THR A 25 1.57 -6.03 -10.76
C THR A 25 2.17 -4.68 -10.39
N GLY A 26 3.03 -4.62 -9.36
CA GLY A 26 3.62 -3.37 -8.88
C GLY A 26 2.67 -2.51 -8.05
N HIS A 27 1.55 -3.04 -7.54
CA HIS A 27 0.61 -2.26 -6.72
C HIS A 27 1.04 -2.06 -5.27
N GLY A 28 2.24 -2.52 -4.91
CA GLY A 28 2.88 -2.27 -3.63
C GLY A 28 2.80 -3.44 -2.66
N VAL A 29 3.14 -3.16 -1.41
CA VAL A 29 3.31 -4.17 -0.37
C VAL A 29 1.95 -4.77 0.04
N ALA A 30 0.88 -4.00 -0.08
CA ALA A 30 -0.47 -4.51 0.20
C ALA A 30 -0.92 -5.58 -0.79
N GLU A 31 -0.45 -5.50 -2.05
CA GLU A 31 -0.66 -6.54 -3.06
C GLU A 31 0.18 -7.78 -2.73
N GLN A 32 1.45 -7.59 -2.36
CA GLN A 32 2.36 -8.68 -2.01
C GLN A 32 1.86 -9.55 -0.86
N TYR A 33 1.25 -8.95 0.17
CA TYR A 33 0.71 -9.66 1.33
C TYR A 33 -0.78 -9.99 1.20
N ASN A 34 -1.39 -9.73 0.05
CA ASN A 34 -2.82 -9.96 -0.21
C ASN A 34 -3.74 -9.32 0.85
N VAL A 35 -3.37 -8.13 1.34
CA VAL A 35 -4.11 -7.37 2.35
C VAL A 35 -4.79 -6.12 1.78
N TYR A 36 -4.85 -6.01 0.45
CA TYR A 36 -5.40 -4.84 -0.25
C TYR A 36 -6.83 -4.49 0.18
N GLY A 37 -7.67 -5.49 0.49
CA GLY A 37 -9.04 -5.30 0.99
C GLY A 37 -9.18 -5.08 2.50
N ARG A 38 -8.07 -5.00 3.24
CA ARG A 38 -8.03 -4.85 4.72
C ARG A 38 -7.34 -3.55 5.17
N VAL A 39 -7.19 -2.60 4.25
CA VAL A 39 -6.57 -1.30 4.47
C VAL A 39 -7.61 -0.25 4.11
N ASP A 40 -7.87 0.67 5.04
CA ASP A 40 -8.90 1.70 4.87
C ASP A 40 -8.40 2.90 4.08
N ILE A 41 -7.12 3.24 4.25
CA ILE A 41 -6.50 4.40 3.61
C ILE A 41 -5.14 4.01 3.03
N PHE A 42 -5.00 4.20 1.72
CA PHE A 42 -3.72 4.13 1.04
C PHE A 42 -3.18 5.54 0.80
N THR A 43 -1.93 5.77 1.21
CA THR A 43 -1.19 6.97 0.81
C THR A 43 0.06 6.58 0.04
N GLY A 44 0.50 7.44 -0.86
CA GLY A 44 1.71 7.21 -1.62
C GLY A 44 2.11 8.48 -2.36
N THR A 45 3.37 8.57 -2.77
CA THR A 45 3.82 9.68 -3.62
C THR A 45 3.91 9.25 -5.08
N LEU A 46 3.35 10.05 -5.99
CA LEU A 46 3.57 9.87 -7.43
C LEU A 46 4.97 10.33 -7.88
N GLY A 47 5.75 11.01 -7.03
CA GLY A 47 7.07 11.56 -7.40
C GLY A 47 8.26 10.59 -7.26
N LYS A 48 8.02 9.32 -6.90
CA LYS A 48 9.08 8.30 -6.73
C LYS A 48 9.05 7.29 -7.88
N ALA A 49 8.55 6.07 -7.66
CA ALA A 49 8.51 5.03 -8.69
C ALA A 49 7.59 5.38 -9.87
N PHE A 50 6.48 6.07 -9.60
CA PHE A 50 5.57 6.61 -10.63
C PHE A 50 5.98 7.99 -11.18
N GLY A 51 7.09 8.55 -10.69
CA GLY A 51 7.58 9.89 -11.04
C GLY A 51 8.48 9.92 -12.26
N GLY A 52 8.79 8.76 -12.83
CA GLY A 52 9.49 8.62 -14.10
C GLY A 52 8.57 8.85 -15.30
N GLY A 53 8.03 10.07 -15.43
CA GLY A 53 7.70 10.64 -16.74
C GLY A 53 8.98 11.09 -17.44
N PRO A 54 9.01 11.17 -18.79
CA PRO A 54 10.22 11.23 -19.63
C PRO A 54 11.23 12.33 -19.27
#